data_AF-A0A7S3HSA1-F1
#
_entry.id   AF-A0A7S3HSA1-F1
#
_cell.length_a   1.000
_cell.length_b   1.000
_cell.length_c   1.000
_cell.angle_alpha   90.00
_cell.angle_beta   90.00
_cell.angle_gamma   90.00
#
_symmetry.space_group_name_H-M   'P 1'
#
loop_
_entity.id
_entity.type
_entity.pdbx_description
1 polymer ?
#
loop_
_entity_poly.entity_id
_entity_poly.type
_entity_poly.pdbx_seq_one_letter_code
_entity_poly.pdbx_strand_id
1 'polypeptide(L)'
;EAYYRVEFRLIVFRPVVDEWLVGSITGSTERGITVSLGFFQDVEIPSSNLRTPYSFDPVQGMWVWQYCNPDTKETVNFFYEKDELLRFRIISVSFPESKGPAPDGGKAKDGAGKESAKGSPMKILGAVDLDGLGCMSWWPDSMEDDEEQEPARSPMLAPIQDVAM
;
A
#
# COMPACT_ATOMS: atom_id res chain seq x y z
N GLU A 1 41.78 -19.06 -20.20
CA GLU A 1 40.72 -18.79 -19.20
C GLU A 1 40.21 -20.10 -18.63
N ALA A 2 39.77 -20.10 -17.38
CA ALA A 2 39.19 -21.28 -16.73
C ALA A 2 37.70 -21.03 -16.47
N TYR A 3 36.86 -21.99 -16.86
CA TYR A 3 35.41 -21.95 -16.70
C TYR A 3 34.97 -23.10 -15.80
N TYR A 4 34.13 -22.79 -14.81
CA TYR A 4 33.61 -23.78 -13.86
C TYR A 4 32.10 -23.66 -13.75
N ARG A 5 31.43 -24.82 -13.70
CA ARG A 5 30.02 -24.88 -13.34
C ARG A 5 29.89 -24.63 -11.84
N VAL A 6 28.96 -23.76 -11.46
CA VAL A 6 28.67 -23.45 -10.06
C VAL A 6 27.19 -23.71 -9.76
N GLU A 7 26.92 -24.05 -8.52
CA GLU A 7 25.59 -24.15 -7.94
C GLU A 7 25.55 -23.23 -6.71
N PHE A 8 24.54 -22.36 -6.65
CA PHE A 8 24.44 -21.33 -5.61
C PHE A 8 22.97 -21.03 -5.30
N ARG A 9 22.74 -20.31 -4.19
CA ARG A 9 21.42 -19.83 -3.77
C ARG A 9 21.37 -18.32 -3.88
N LEU A 10 20.22 -17.80 -4.28
CA LEU A 10 19.97 -16.37 -4.45
C LEU A 10 18.72 -15.97 -3.66
N ILE A 11 18.76 -14.81 -3.00
CA ILE A 11 17.58 -14.18 -2.45
C ILE A 11 16.92 -13.36 -3.57
N VAL A 12 15.65 -13.64 -3.85
CA VAL A 12 14.90 -13.00 -4.92
C VAL A 12 13.67 -12.33 -4.32
N PHE A 13 13.45 -11.07 -4.66
CA PHE A 13 12.18 -10.41 -4.38
C PHE A 13 11.10 -10.98 -5.30
N ARG A 14 10.20 -11.77 -4.72
CA ARG A 14 9.08 -12.40 -5.43
C ARG A 14 7.80 -12.29 -4.58
N PRO A 15 7.15 -11.12 -4.58
CA PRO A 15 5.89 -10.93 -3.87
C PRO A 15 4.82 -11.89 -4.37
N VAL A 16 3.88 -12.26 -3.50
CA VAL A 16 2.75 -13.14 -3.82
C VAL A 16 1.43 -12.38 -3.80
N VAL A 17 0.43 -12.89 -4.53
CA VAL A 17 -0.92 -12.32 -4.51
C VAL A 17 -1.48 -12.35 -3.09
N ASP A 18 -2.17 -11.26 -2.73
CA ASP A 18 -2.73 -10.96 -1.41
C ASP A 18 -1.72 -10.72 -0.27
N GLU A 19 -0.42 -10.76 -0.53
CA GLU A 19 0.59 -10.26 0.41
C GLU A 19 0.47 -8.75 0.57
N TRP A 20 0.65 -8.27 1.80
CA TRP A 20 0.59 -6.84 2.13
C TRP A 20 2.00 -6.26 2.18
N LEU A 21 2.20 -5.17 1.45
CA LEU A 21 3.45 -4.42 1.44
C LEU A 21 3.20 -2.97 1.83
N VAL A 22 4.29 -2.30 2.21
CA VAL A 22 4.32 -0.87 2.49
C VAL A 22 5.33 -0.22 1.55
N GLY A 23 4.92 0.85 0.88
CA GLY A 23 5.79 1.64 0.02
C GLY A 23 5.44 3.13 0.07
N SER A 24 6.32 3.97 -0.45
CA SER A 24 6.11 5.41 -0.53
C SER A 24 5.36 5.77 -1.80
N ILE A 25 4.35 6.63 -1.71
CA ILE A 25 3.69 7.20 -2.89
C ILE A 25 4.69 8.10 -3.63
N THR A 26 4.99 7.78 -4.88
CA THR A 26 5.89 8.60 -5.71
C THR A 26 5.14 9.57 -6.61
N GLY A 27 3.89 9.24 -6.96
CA GLY A 27 3.05 10.07 -7.80
C GLY A 27 1.61 9.56 -7.90
N SER A 28 0.74 10.41 -8.40
CA SER A 28 -0.68 10.15 -8.59
C SER A 28 -1.15 10.76 -9.90
N THR A 29 -2.01 10.04 -10.61
CA THR A 29 -2.63 10.45 -11.89
C THR A 29 -4.07 9.96 -11.94
N GLU A 30 -4.85 10.41 -12.92
CA GLU A 30 -6.22 9.90 -13.17
C GLU A 30 -6.30 8.37 -13.39
N ARG A 31 -5.18 7.71 -13.68
CA ARG A 31 -5.13 6.24 -13.84
C ARG A 31 -4.97 5.51 -12.52
N GLY A 32 -4.41 6.16 -11.50
CA GLY A 32 -4.08 5.53 -10.23
C GLY A 32 -2.86 6.17 -9.55
N ILE A 33 -2.32 5.43 -8.59
CA ILE A 33 -1.21 5.84 -7.72
C ILE A 33 0.02 5.00 -8.05
N THR A 34 1.18 5.64 -8.14
CA THR A 34 2.48 4.96 -8.30
C THR A 34 3.19 4.90 -6.95
N VAL A 35 3.75 3.74 -6.64
CA VAL A 35 4.37 3.44 -5.35
C VAL A 35 5.80 2.94 -5.55
N SER A 36 6.71 3.32 -4.66
CA SER A 36 8.05 2.75 -4.59
C SER A 36 8.27 1.99 -3.28
N LEU A 37 8.90 0.83 -3.39
CA LEU A 37 9.41 0.04 -2.26
C LEU A 37 10.86 0.43 -1.90
N GLY A 38 11.36 1.55 -2.42
CA GLY A 38 12.76 1.96 -2.33
C GLY A 38 13.66 1.26 -3.36
N PHE A 39 13.76 -0.07 -3.30
CA PHE A 39 14.58 -0.86 -4.24
C PHE A 39 13.83 -1.26 -5.53
N PHE A 40 12.50 -1.09 -5.56
CA PHE A 40 11.63 -1.43 -6.68
C PHE A 40 10.61 -0.30 -6.90
N GLN A 41 10.32 0.05 -8.15
CA GLN A 41 9.54 1.26 -8.51
C GLN A 41 8.33 0.98 -9.42
N ASP A 42 8.23 -0.20 -10.04
CA ASP A 42 7.14 -0.55 -10.95
C ASP A 42 5.94 -1.15 -10.19
N VAL A 43 5.42 -0.39 -9.21
CA VAL A 43 4.20 -0.72 -8.46
C VAL A 43 3.12 0.32 -8.77
N GLU A 44 1.97 -0.16 -9.21
CA GLU A 44 0.81 0.69 -9.55
C GLU A 44 -0.43 0.23 -8.77
N ILE A 45 -1.17 1.19 -8.23
CA ILE A 45 -2.50 1.00 -7.66
C ILE A 45 -3.50 1.65 -8.62
N PRO A 46 -4.14 0.89 -9.52
CA PRO A 46 -5.14 1.44 -10.44
C PRO A 46 -6.28 2.12 -9.69
N SER A 47 -6.89 3.15 -10.29
CA SER A 47 -8.03 3.87 -9.70
C SER A 47 -9.21 2.96 -9.36
N SER A 48 -9.43 1.91 -10.17
CA SER A 48 -10.44 0.87 -9.91
C SER A 48 -10.22 0.09 -8.62
N ASN A 49 -9.00 0.11 -8.07
CA ASN A 49 -8.59 -0.63 -6.89
C ASN A 49 -8.44 0.29 -5.66
N LEU A 50 -8.90 1.54 -5.77
CA LEU A 50 -8.96 2.47 -4.65
C LEU A 50 -10.22 2.25 -3.82
N ARG A 51 -10.13 2.65 -2.55
CA ARG A 51 -11.24 2.58 -1.62
C ARG A 51 -12.41 3.46 -2.02
N THR A 52 -13.61 2.89 -2.06
CA THR A 52 -14.84 3.60 -2.45
C THR A 52 -15.56 4.19 -1.22
N PRO A 53 -16.20 5.37 -1.33
CA PRO A 53 -16.23 6.26 -2.50
C PRO A 53 -14.96 7.12 -2.59
N TYR A 54 -14.51 7.39 -3.83
CA TYR A 54 -13.31 8.20 -4.09
C TYR A 54 -13.56 9.26 -5.15
N SER A 55 -12.73 10.30 -5.16
CA SER A 55 -12.66 11.32 -6.20
C SER A 55 -11.21 11.67 -6.53
N PHE A 56 -10.98 12.21 -7.73
CA PHE A 56 -9.69 12.73 -8.14
C PHE A 56 -9.77 14.25 -8.23
N ASP A 57 -8.84 14.94 -7.58
CA ASP A 57 -8.64 16.38 -7.76
C ASP A 57 -7.60 16.60 -8.87
N PRO A 58 -8.01 17.06 -10.08
CA PRO A 58 -7.08 17.27 -11.19
C PRO A 58 -6.18 18.50 -11.00
N VAL A 59 -6.55 19.45 -10.13
CA VAL A 59 -5.75 20.64 -9.84
C VAL A 59 -4.58 20.26 -8.94
N GLN A 60 -4.85 19.44 -7.93
CA GLN A 60 -3.81 18.95 -7.01
C GLN A 60 -3.11 17.68 -7.52
N GLY A 61 -3.72 16.94 -8.44
CA GLY A 61 -3.22 15.67 -8.94
C GLY A 61 -3.35 14.53 -7.92
N MET A 62 -4.31 14.60 -7.01
CA MET A 62 -4.42 13.71 -5.85
C MET A 62 -5.75 12.95 -5.83
N TRP A 63 -5.68 11.69 -5.38
CA TRP A 63 -6.87 10.91 -5.06
C TRP A 63 -7.33 11.21 -3.63
N VAL A 64 -8.65 11.14 -3.43
CA VAL A 64 -9.30 11.33 -2.15
C VAL A 64 -10.24 10.16 -1.90
N TRP A 65 -10.09 9.48 -0.76
CA TRP A 65 -11.11 8.59 -0.24
C TRP A 65 -12.07 9.38 0.66
N GLN A 66 -13.37 9.30 0.37
CA GLN A 66 -14.41 10.02 1.09
C GLN A 66 -15.12 9.06 2.05
N TYR A 67 -14.69 9.04 3.29
CA TYR A 67 -15.30 8.19 4.31
C TYR A 67 -16.51 8.88 4.92
N CYS A 68 -17.68 8.23 4.89
CA CYS A 68 -18.86 8.70 5.61
C CYS A 68 -18.96 7.96 6.94
N ASN A 69 -18.85 8.70 8.05
CA ASN A 69 -19.02 8.13 9.37
C ASN A 69 -20.46 7.59 9.51
N PRO A 70 -20.64 6.30 9.82
CA PRO A 70 -21.96 5.68 9.85
C PRO A 70 -22.88 6.26 10.94
N ASP A 71 -22.32 6.78 12.03
CA ASP A 71 -23.06 7.28 13.19
C ASP A 71 -23.36 8.78 13.05
N THR A 72 -22.35 9.60 12.77
CA THR A 72 -22.49 11.06 12.70
C THR A 72 -22.99 11.55 11.34
N LYS A 73 -22.91 10.71 10.30
CA LYS A 73 -23.16 11.06 8.89
C LYS A 73 -22.21 12.12 8.32
N GLU A 74 -21.14 12.44 9.03
CA GLU A 74 -20.12 13.37 8.55
C GLU A 74 -19.21 12.69 7.53
N THR A 75 -18.83 13.43 6.49
CA THR A 75 -17.88 12.95 5.48
C THR A 75 -16.50 13.49 5.80
N VAL A 76 -15.54 12.59 5.96
CA VAL A 76 -14.11 12.87 6.17
C VAL A 76 -13.36 12.50 4.88
N ASN A 77 -12.50 13.42 4.44
CA ASN A 77 -11.68 13.22 3.24
C ASN A 77 -10.27 12.76 3.66
N PHE A 78 -9.88 11.59 3.16
CA PHE A 78 -8.55 11.02 3.32
C PHE A 78 -7.78 11.14 2.01
N PHE A 79 -6.67 11.86 2.04
CA PHE A 79 -5.89 12.18 0.84
C PHE A 79 -4.75 11.16 0.67
N TYR A 80 -4.52 10.73 -0.57
CA TYR A 80 -3.34 9.93 -0.92
C TYR A 80 -2.19 10.89 -1.27
N GLU A 81 -1.45 11.33 -0.27
CA GLU A 81 -0.43 12.36 -0.43
C GLU A 81 0.89 11.79 -0.98
N LYS A 82 1.62 12.62 -1.73
CA LYS A 82 2.95 12.26 -2.22
C LYS A 82 3.90 12.09 -1.02
N ASP A 83 4.83 11.14 -1.15
CA ASP A 83 5.87 10.81 -0.16
C ASP A 83 5.35 10.16 1.13
N GLU A 84 4.04 9.90 1.20
CA GLU A 84 3.42 9.18 2.32
C GLU A 84 3.56 7.65 2.18
N LEU A 85 3.60 6.95 3.32
CA LEU A 85 3.62 5.49 3.36
C LEU A 85 2.23 4.91 3.11
N LEU A 86 2.12 4.15 2.03
CA LEU A 86 0.92 3.45 1.60
C LEU A 86 1.04 1.96 1.91
N ARG A 87 0.12 1.42 2.71
CA ARG A 87 -0.07 -0.02 2.87
C ARG A 87 -1.03 -0.53 1.82
N PHE A 88 -0.61 -1.49 1.03
CA PHE A 88 -1.41 -2.05 -0.06
C PHE A 88 -1.26 -3.56 -0.13
N ARG A 89 -2.26 -4.24 -0.69
CA ARG A 89 -2.18 -5.67 -1.00
C ARG A 89 -1.82 -5.89 -2.46
N ILE A 90 -1.10 -6.97 -2.75
CA ILE A 90 -0.71 -7.33 -4.11
C ILE A 90 -1.88 -8.02 -4.82
N ILE A 91 -2.26 -7.51 -5.99
CA ILE A 91 -3.28 -8.10 -6.86
C ILE A 91 -2.66 -9.01 -7.90
N SER A 92 -1.55 -8.57 -8.50
CA SER A 92 -0.86 -9.36 -9.51
C SER A 92 0.60 -8.97 -9.64
N VAL A 93 1.40 -9.95 -10.06
CA VAL A 93 2.81 -9.78 -10.42
C VAL A 93 2.99 -10.34 -11.82
N SER A 94 3.48 -9.52 -12.75
CA SER A 94 3.67 -9.91 -14.14
C SER A 94 5.09 -9.66 -14.62
N PHE A 95 5.57 -10.49 -15.54
CA PHE A 95 6.88 -10.38 -16.17
C PHE A 95 6.70 -10.23 -17.68
N PRO A 96 6.56 -9.00 -18.19
CA PRO A 96 6.39 -8.77 -19.62
C PRO A 96 7.57 -9.33 -20.42
N GLU A 97 7.30 -9.88 -21.60
CA GLU A 97 8.37 -10.34 -22.49
C GLU A 97 9.28 -9.16 -22.87
N SER A 98 10.54 -9.23 -22.44
CA SER A 98 11.56 -8.34 -22.93
C SER A 98 11.82 -8.70 -24.39
N LYS A 99 11.39 -7.86 -25.33
CA LYS A 99 11.90 -7.93 -26.70
C LYS A 99 13.41 -7.75 -26.60
N GLY A 100 14.16 -8.84 -26.80
CA GLY A 100 15.61 -8.81 -26.84
C GLY A 100 16.08 -7.80 -27.90
N PRO A 101 17.37 -7.39 -27.88
CA PRO A 101 17.92 -6.65 -29.00
C PRO A 101 17.64 -7.45 -30.28
N ALA A 102 17.03 -6.82 -31.28
CA ALA A 102 16.71 -7.47 -32.54
C ALA A 102 17.98 -8.15 -33.11
N PRO A 103 17.90 -9.40 -33.58
CA PRO A 103 19.03 -10.02 -34.24
C PRO A 103 19.25 -9.28 -35.57
N ASP A 104 20.49 -8.88 -35.80
CA ASP A 104 21.01 -8.15 -36.95
C ASP A 104 20.69 -6.65 -37.08
N GLY A 105 21.75 -5.90 -37.40
CA GLY A 105 21.78 -4.45 -37.63
C GLY A 105 21.00 -3.98 -38.87
N GLY A 106 19.70 -4.28 -38.91
CA GLY A 106 18.76 -3.68 -39.84
C GLY A 106 18.64 -2.20 -39.54
N LYS A 107 19.20 -1.35 -40.41
CA LYS A 107 18.98 0.10 -40.42
C LYS A 107 17.48 0.39 -40.43
N ALA A 108 16.92 0.73 -39.28
CA ALA A 108 15.63 1.41 -39.23
C ALA A 108 15.82 2.82 -39.79
N LYS A 109 15.34 3.04 -41.01
CA LYS A 109 15.20 4.37 -41.59
C LYS A 109 14.17 5.17 -40.80
N ASP A 110 14.63 6.31 -40.31
CA ASP A 110 13.95 7.60 -40.11
C ASP A 110 12.53 7.62 -39.53
N GLY A 111 12.41 8.24 -38.34
CA GLY A 111 11.16 8.85 -37.92
C GLY A 111 11.00 9.07 -36.42
N ALA A 112 11.54 10.20 -35.93
CA ALA A 112 11.22 10.84 -34.65
C ALA A 112 11.55 10.08 -33.36
N GLY A 113 12.36 10.72 -32.51
CA GLY A 113 12.68 10.25 -31.17
C GLY A 113 11.44 9.90 -30.35
N LYS A 114 11.27 8.62 -30.09
CA LYS A 114 10.70 8.10 -28.86
C LYS A 114 11.67 7.06 -28.38
N GLU A 115 12.25 7.30 -27.22
CA GLU A 115 12.81 6.25 -26.38
C GLU A 115 11.76 5.15 -26.33
N SER A 116 11.97 4.09 -27.09
CA SER A 116 11.13 2.91 -27.07
C SER A 116 11.28 2.34 -25.67
N ALA A 117 10.38 2.74 -24.78
CA ALA A 117 10.36 2.36 -23.38
C ALA A 117 10.54 0.84 -23.31
N LYS A 118 11.76 0.42 -22.95
CA LYS A 118 12.09 -0.96 -22.66
C LYS A 118 11.21 -1.29 -21.46
N GLY A 119 10.08 -1.96 -21.69
CA GLY A 119 9.07 -2.19 -20.67
C GLY A 119 9.71 -2.84 -19.44
N SER A 120 9.29 -2.41 -18.25
CA SER A 120 9.85 -2.95 -17.00
C SER A 120 9.74 -4.48 -16.97
N PRO A 121 10.82 -5.20 -16.60
CA PRO A 121 10.85 -6.66 -16.61
C PRO A 121 9.92 -7.29 -15.57
N MET A 122 9.47 -6.52 -14.58
CA MET A 122 8.52 -6.96 -13.56
C MET A 122 7.58 -5.81 -13.24
N LYS A 123 6.27 -6.08 -13.17
CA LYS A 123 5.26 -5.10 -12.77
C LYS A 123 4.38 -5.67 -11.68
N ILE A 124 4.08 -4.85 -10.68
CA ILE A 124 3.18 -5.18 -9.58
C ILE A 124 1.95 -4.29 -9.67
N LEU A 125 0.77 -4.91 -9.65
CA LEU A 125 -0.48 -4.20 -9.40
C LEU A 125 -0.93 -4.45 -7.97
N GLY A 126 -1.34 -3.40 -7.27
CA GLY A 126 -1.87 -3.48 -5.92
C GLY A 126 -3.29 -2.93 -5.78
N ALA A 127 -3.82 -3.01 -4.56
CA ALA A 127 -5.11 -2.45 -4.17
C ALA A 127 -5.07 -1.92 -2.73
N VAL A 128 -5.97 -0.97 -2.45
CA VAL A 128 -6.17 -0.33 -1.14
C VAL A 128 -7.66 -0.32 -0.78
N ASP A 129 -8.33 -1.43 -1.06
CA ASP A 129 -9.79 -1.58 -1.02
C ASP A 129 -10.33 -2.19 0.29
N LEU A 130 -9.46 -2.71 1.15
CA LEU A 130 -9.81 -3.33 2.44
C LEU A 130 -9.49 -2.42 3.63
N ASP A 131 -10.08 -2.73 4.79
CA ASP A 131 -9.76 -2.03 6.03
C ASP A 131 -8.31 -2.27 6.44
N GLY A 132 -7.66 -1.25 6.98
CA GLY A 132 -6.24 -1.28 7.33
C GLY A 132 -5.27 -1.07 6.16
N LEU A 133 -5.76 -1.00 4.91
CA LEU A 133 -4.99 -0.57 3.73
C LEU A 133 -5.14 0.94 3.48
N GLY A 134 -4.37 1.51 2.57
CA GLY A 134 -4.32 2.96 2.38
C GLY A 134 -3.16 3.58 3.15
N CYS A 135 -3.16 4.90 3.30
CA CYS A 135 -2.03 5.55 3.95
C CYS A 135 -2.00 5.18 5.43
N MET A 136 -0.79 4.96 5.94
CA MET A 136 -0.62 4.51 7.32
C MET A 136 -1.16 5.52 8.34
N SER A 137 -1.12 6.82 8.03
CA SER A 137 -1.61 7.89 8.91
C SER A 137 -3.13 7.86 9.14
N TRP A 138 -3.87 7.16 8.30
CA TRP A 138 -5.34 7.08 8.42
C TRP A 138 -5.79 6.18 9.55
N TRP A 139 -4.91 5.28 9.97
CA TRP A 139 -5.21 4.26 10.95
C TRP A 139 -4.57 4.66 12.27
N PRO A 140 -5.31 4.61 13.38
CA PRO A 140 -4.70 4.83 14.69
C PRO A 140 -3.61 3.77 14.92
N ASP A 141 -2.51 4.19 15.54
CA ASP A 141 -1.54 3.23 16.07
C ASP A 141 -2.30 2.37 17.10
N SER A 142 -2.31 1.06 16.90
CA SER A 142 -3.06 0.10 17.73
C SER A 142 -2.46 -0.07 19.14
N MET A 143 -1.93 1.00 19.73
CA MET A 143 -1.30 1.07 21.06
C MET A 143 -2.03 2.03 22.00
N GLU A 144 -3.33 2.26 21.79
CA GLU A 144 -4.20 2.60 22.92
C GLU A 144 -4.55 1.27 23.61
N ASP A 145 -3.65 0.84 24.50
CA ASP A 145 -3.96 -0.16 25.51
C ASP A 145 -5.27 0.28 26.19
N ASP A 146 -6.28 -0.58 26.16
CA ASP A 146 -7.40 -0.54 27.08
C ASP A 146 -6.82 -0.60 28.50
N GLU A 147 -6.44 0.55 29.07
CA GLU A 147 -6.43 0.73 30.52
C GLU A 147 -7.88 0.60 30.96
N GLU A 148 -8.34 -0.65 31.14
CA GLU A 148 -9.53 -0.97 31.91
C GLU A 148 -9.45 -0.16 33.22
N GLN A 149 -10.30 0.87 33.31
CA GLN A 149 -10.53 1.57 34.57
C GLN A 149 -11.10 0.54 35.56
N GLU A 150 -10.22 -0.01 36.40
CA GLU A 150 -10.59 -0.71 37.63
C GLU A 150 -11.66 0.14 38.35
N PRO A 151 -12.91 -0.32 38.50
CA PRO A 151 -13.86 0.42 39.30
C PRO A 151 -13.36 0.39 40.75
N ALA A 152 -13.08 1.59 41.27
CA ALA A 152 -12.56 1.83 42.61
C ALA A 152 -13.21 0.90 43.63
N ARG A 153 -12.36 0.13 44.34
CA ARG A 153 -12.75 -0.67 45.51
C ARG A 153 -13.67 0.16 46.42
N SER A 154 -14.95 -0.19 46.46
CA SER A 154 -15.87 0.36 47.45
C SER A 154 -15.48 -0.19 48.83
N PRO A 155 -15.24 0.64 49.85
CA PRO A 155 -15.08 0.16 51.22
C PRO A 155 -16.48 -0.17 51.76
N MET A 156 -16.91 -1.43 51.64
CA MET A 156 -18.14 -1.86 52.32
C MET A 156 -17.88 -2.02 53.83
N LEU A 157 -18.50 -1.09 54.55
CA LEU A 157 -18.70 -0.98 56.00
C LEU A 157 -18.88 -2.32 56.72
N ALA A 158 -18.20 -2.45 57.88
CA ALA A 158 -18.47 -3.49 58.86
C ALA A 158 -19.76 -3.19 59.64
N PRO A 159 -20.69 -4.16 59.78
CA PRO A 159 -21.75 -4.07 60.78
C PRO A 159 -21.37 -4.80 62.08
N ILE A 160 -21.14 -3.98 63.10
CA ILE A 160 -21.72 -3.99 64.47
C ILE A 160 -22.03 -5.35 65.13
N GLN A 161 -21.50 -5.50 66.35
CA GLN A 161 -21.73 -6.56 67.35
C GLN A 161 -23.21 -6.90 67.59
N ASP A 162 -23.46 -8.20 67.78
CA ASP A 162 -24.52 -8.67 68.68
C ASP A 162 -23.90 -9.35 69.91
N VAL A 163 -24.47 -8.99 71.07
CA VAL A 163 -24.17 -9.46 72.43
C VAL A 163 -25.29 -10.41 72.88
N ALA A 164 -24.94 -11.30 73.83
CA ALA A 164 -25.77 -12.18 74.67
C ALA A 164 -25.94 -13.60 74.10
N MET A 165 -25.83 -14.69 74.88
CA MET A 165 -25.79 -14.89 76.34
C MET A 165 -25.01 -16.19 76.63
#